data_AF-A0AAN8WY94-F1
#
_entry.id   AF-A0AAN8WY94-F1
#
_cell.length_a   1.000
_cell.length_b   1.000
_cell.length_c   1.000
_cell.angle_alpha   90.00
_cell.angle_beta   90.00
_cell.angle_gamma   90.00
#
_symmetry.space_group_name_H-M   'P 1'
#
loop_
_entity.id
_entity.type
_entity.pdbx_description
1 polymer ?
#
loop_
_entity_poly.entity_id
_entity_poly.type
_entity_poly.pdbx_seq_one_letter_code
_entity_poly.pdbx_strand_id
1 'polypeptide(L)'
;MDLASSSRKMSFHGSEFGLLLFGMVLLSAVSRAESQADLLGTLLRTVADGVYESGDMELLDHICQYTRTPYIRRFQLHYRATVKCPGWTPIIGKAEGRRNPAHAERDATKDFVRQALEAGLVTREEAKNWL
;
A
#
# COMPACT_ATOMS: atom_id res chain seq x y z
N MET A 1 10.02 31.37 82.50
CA MET A 1 9.63 32.21 81.34
C MET A 1 10.61 31.91 80.22
N ASP A 2 10.03 31.44 79.12
CA ASP A 2 10.49 31.46 77.73
C ASP A 2 11.63 30.55 77.24
N LEU A 3 11.17 29.44 76.64
CA LEU A 3 11.78 28.64 75.60
C LEU A 3 11.88 29.44 74.29
N ALA A 4 13.02 29.38 73.58
CA ALA A 4 13.04 29.58 72.13
C ALA A 4 14.20 28.83 71.45
N SER A 5 13.89 27.62 70.98
CA SER A 5 14.68 26.84 70.03
C SER A 5 14.51 27.44 68.63
N SER A 6 15.56 28.03 68.06
CA SER A 6 15.56 28.57 66.69
C SER A 6 15.94 27.47 65.69
N SER A 7 14.92 26.81 65.15
CA SER A 7 15.06 25.87 64.02
C SER A 7 14.96 26.65 62.71
N ARG A 8 16.11 26.86 62.03
CA ARG A 8 16.14 27.36 60.65
C ARG A 8 15.56 26.29 59.71
N LYS A 9 14.31 26.49 59.27
CA LYS A 9 13.71 25.74 58.15
C LYS A 9 14.42 26.16 56.85
N MET A 10 15.20 25.26 56.27
CA MET A 10 15.56 25.34 54.84
C MET A 10 14.30 25.06 54.02
N SER A 11 13.81 26.08 53.34
CA SER A 11 12.66 25.97 52.43
C SER A 11 13.18 25.52 51.06
N PHE A 12 12.95 24.26 50.71
CA PHE A 12 13.27 23.72 49.39
C PHE A 12 12.14 24.10 48.41
N HIS A 13 12.37 25.13 47.58
CA HIS A 13 11.52 25.46 46.42
C HIS A 13 11.86 24.51 45.25
N GLY A 14 11.53 23.22 45.39
CA GLY A 14 11.86 22.17 44.40
C GLY A 14 10.67 21.63 43.60
N SER A 15 9.44 22.08 43.89
CA SER A 15 8.22 21.45 43.36
C SER A 15 7.78 21.99 41.99
N GLU A 16 7.96 23.29 41.73
CA GLU A 16 7.39 23.91 40.53
C GLU A 16 8.26 23.72 39.28
N PHE A 17 9.59 23.78 39.44
CA PHE A 17 10.54 23.51 38.35
C PHE A 17 10.52 22.06 37.86
N GLY A 18 10.27 21.10 38.77
CA GLY A 18 10.16 19.69 38.41
C GLY A 18 8.96 19.42 37.50
N LEU A 19 7.80 20.00 37.81
CA LEU A 19 6.57 19.84 37.01
C LEU A 19 6.67 20.50 35.63
N LEU A 20 7.33 21.66 35.54
CA LEU A 20 7.54 22.35 34.26
C LEU A 20 8.52 21.59 33.35
N LEU A 21 9.61 21.05 33.91
CA LEU A 21 10.56 20.24 33.16
C LEU A 21 9.95 18.90 32.73
N PHE A 22 9.19 18.23 33.60
CA PHE A 22 8.48 17.00 33.25
C PHE A 22 7.38 17.26 32.19
N GLY A 23 6.68 18.39 32.31
CA GLY A 23 5.70 18.85 31.32
C GLY A 23 6.32 19.10 29.95
N MET A 24 7.46 19.79 29.86
CA MET A 24 8.18 20.00 28.59
C MET A 24 8.71 18.68 27.97
N VAL A 25 9.20 17.75 28.80
CA VAL A 25 9.67 16.44 28.32
C VAL A 25 8.51 15.60 27.76
N LEU A 26 7.35 15.62 28.42
CA LEU A 26 6.15 14.93 27.92
C LEU A 26 5.63 15.58 26.62
N LEU A 27 5.59 16.92 26.55
CA LEU A 27 5.12 17.63 25.35
C LEU A 27 6.02 17.37 24.13
N SER A 28 7.33 17.22 24.34
CA SER A 28 8.30 16.91 23.27
C SER A 28 8.33 15.44 22.84
N ALA A 29 7.87 14.52 23.69
CA ALA A 29 7.69 13.11 23.33
C ALA A 29 6.44 12.89 22.47
N VAL A 30 5.34 13.60 22.79
CA VAL A 30 4.08 13.51 22.03
C VAL A 30 4.27 14.04 20.59
N SER A 31 4.97 15.16 20.41
CA SER A 31 5.20 15.74 19.07
C SER A 31 6.08 14.88 18.14
N ARG A 32 6.95 14.02 18.69
CA ARG A 32 7.79 13.08 17.92
C ARG A 32 7.05 11.80 17.51
N ALA A 33 6.00 11.44 18.22
CA ALA A 33 5.18 10.27 17.90
C ALA A 33 4.22 10.56 16.74
N GLU A 34 3.64 11.76 16.69
CA GLU A 34 2.74 12.17 15.60
C GLU A 34 3.48 12.29 14.26
N SER A 35 4.70 12.84 14.22
CA SER A 35 5.44 12.99 12.96
C SER A 35 5.93 11.67 12.35
N GLN A 36 6.26 10.67 13.17
CA GLN A 36 6.66 9.35 12.68
C GLN A 36 5.47 8.49 12.26
N ALA A 37 4.35 8.56 12.98
CA ALA A 37 3.11 7.87 12.61
C ALA A 37 2.53 8.41 11.30
N ASP A 38 2.64 9.72 11.07
CA ASP A 38 2.15 10.38 9.86
C ASP A 38 3.03 10.08 8.64
N LEU A 39 4.35 10.00 8.81
CA LEU A 39 5.28 9.54 7.76
C LEU A 39 5.04 8.07 7.38
N LEU A 40 4.85 7.20 8.37
CA LEU A 40 4.54 5.79 8.13
C LEU A 40 3.17 5.62 7.47
N GLY A 41 2.17 6.37 7.92
CA GLY A 41 0.82 6.38 7.36
C GLY A 41 0.80 6.89 5.92
N THR A 42 1.59 7.93 5.61
CA THR A 42 1.72 8.46 4.26
C THR A 42 2.48 7.49 3.35
N LEU A 43 3.56 6.86 3.82
CA LEU A 43 4.26 5.81 3.06
C LEU A 43 3.37 4.59 2.79
N LEU A 44 2.58 4.14 3.79
CA LEU A 44 1.62 3.05 3.58
C LEU A 44 0.54 3.43 2.56
N ARG A 45 0.05 4.68 2.58
CA ARG A 45 -0.94 5.16 1.62
C ARG A 45 -0.38 5.30 0.22
N THR A 46 0.82 5.87 0.06
CA THR A 46 1.50 5.94 -1.25
C THR A 46 1.83 4.56 -1.81
N VAL A 47 2.15 3.59 -0.94
CA VAL A 47 2.31 2.17 -1.31
C VAL A 47 0.97 1.46 -1.50
N ALA A 48 -0.14 1.93 -0.94
CA ALA A 48 -1.46 1.36 -1.21
C ALA A 48 -2.00 1.87 -2.56
N ASP A 49 -1.92 3.18 -2.78
CA ASP A 49 -2.46 3.88 -3.95
C ASP A 49 -1.59 3.66 -5.20
N GLY A 50 -0.28 3.45 -5.04
CA GLY A 50 0.64 3.18 -6.15
C GLY A 50 0.72 1.71 -6.59
N VAL A 51 -0.02 0.81 -5.95
CA VAL A 51 0.18 -0.64 -6.13
C VAL A 51 -1.09 -1.34 -6.63
N TYR A 52 -2.27 -0.80 -6.38
CA TYR A 52 -3.47 -1.15 -7.13
C TYR A 52 -3.55 -0.29 -8.40
N GLU A 53 -3.36 -0.88 -9.57
CA GLU A 53 -3.35 -0.16 -10.85
C GLU A 53 -4.34 -0.82 -11.81
N SER A 54 -5.26 -0.04 -12.35
CA SER A 54 -6.18 -0.46 -13.39
C SER A 54 -6.19 0.56 -14.50
N GLY A 55 -6.34 0.10 -15.74
CA GLY A 55 -6.40 0.98 -16.89
C GLY A 55 -7.09 0.31 -18.07
N ASP A 56 -7.43 1.15 -19.04
CA ASP A 56 -7.93 0.68 -20.33
C ASP A 56 -6.73 0.29 -21.23
N MET A 57 -6.96 -0.67 -22.10
CA MET A 57 -6.03 -1.11 -23.13
C MET A 57 -6.80 -1.54 -24.36
N GLU A 58 -6.18 -1.41 -25.53
CA GLU A 58 -6.70 -1.99 -26.77
C GLU A 58 -6.12 -3.38 -26.94
N LEU A 59 -7.00 -4.38 -27.13
CA LEU A 59 -6.62 -5.77 -27.34
C LEU A 59 -7.53 -6.37 -28.40
N LEU A 60 -6.94 -6.80 -29.52
CA LEU A 60 -7.66 -7.43 -30.63
C LEU A 60 -8.82 -6.55 -31.14
N ASP A 61 -8.54 -5.25 -31.34
CA ASP A 61 -9.49 -4.22 -31.77
C ASP A 61 -10.69 -3.98 -30.81
N HIS A 62 -10.56 -4.40 -29.55
CA HIS A 62 -11.55 -4.18 -28.50
C HIS A 62 -10.96 -3.36 -27.35
N ILE A 63 -11.80 -2.51 -26.75
CA ILE A 63 -11.45 -1.80 -25.51
C ILE A 63 -11.62 -2.76 -24.34
N CYS A 64 -10.50 -3.02 -23.68
CA CYS A 64 -10.38 -3.93 -22.56
C CYS A 64 -9.84 -3.20 -21.34
N GLN A 65 -9.97 -3.83 -20.19
CA GLN A 65 -9.56 -3.32 -18.90
C GLN A 65 -8.62 -4.32 -18.24
N TYR A 66 -7.46 -3.83 -17.82
CA TYR A 66 -6.58 -4.60 -16.95
C TYR A 66 -6.72 -4.14 -15.50
N THR A 67 -6.39 -5.04 -14.59
CA THR A 67 -6.25 -4.72 -13.16
C THR A 67 -5.04 -5.46 -12.64
N ARG A 68 -4.15 -4.76 -11.94
CA ARG A 68 -2.97 -5.28 -11.24
C ARG A 68 -3.22 -5.12 -9.75
N THR A 69 -2.99 -6.18 -8.99
CA THR A 69 -3.20 -6.17 -7.54
C THR A 69 -2.02 -6.80 -6.83
N PRO A 70 -1.39 -6.10 -5.88
CA PRO A 70 -0.32 -6.68 -5.08
C PRO A 70 -0.86 -7.62 -4.04
N TYR A 71 -0.01 -8.51 -3.59
CA TYR A 71 -0.23 -9.27 -2.37
C TYR A 71 1.09 -9.75 -1.80
N ILE A 72 1.15 -9.87 -0.48
CA ILE A 72 2.30 -10.45 0.20
C ILE A 72 2.10 -11.96 0.32
N ARG A 73 3.06 -12.75 -0.13
CA ARG A 73 3.11 -14.21 0.09
C ARG A 73 4.51 -14.59 0.55
N ARG A 74 4.62 -15.28 1.70
CA ARG A 74 5.90 -15.70 2.29
C ARG A 74 6.91 -14.54 2.43
N PHE A 75 6.43 -13.40 2.97
CA PHE A 75 7.23 -12.18 3.14
C PHE A 75 7.81 -11.59 1.84
N GLN A 76 7.23 -11.92 0.68
CA GLN A 76 7.61 -11.38 -0.62
C GLN A 76 6.42 -10.68 -1.26
N LEU A 77 6.69 -9.58 -1.96
CA LEU A 77 5.71 -8.88 -2.78
C LEU A 77 5.49 -9.63 -4.09
N HIS A 78 4.24 -10.00 -4.33
CA HIS A 78 3.76 -10.59 -5.57
C HIS A 78 2.63 -9.75 -6.14
N TYR A 79 2.31 -10.02 -7.40
CA TYR A 79 1.27 -9.38 -8.16
C TYR A 79 0.44 -10.44 -8.85
N ARG A 80 -0.86 -10.17 -8.89
CA ARG A 80 -1.83 -10.83 -9.74
C ARG A 80 -2.41 -9.80 -10.69
N ALA A 81 -2.87 -10.26 -11.84
CA ALA A 81 -3.55 -9.41 -12.78
C ALA A 81 -4.77 -10.10 -13.42
N THR A 82 -5.71 -9.29 -13.87
CA THR A 82 -6.85 -9.73 -14.67
C THR A 82 -7.02 -8.84 -15.89
N VAL A 83 -7.43 -9.42 -17.02
CA VAL A 83 -7.82 -8.69 -18.23
C VAL A 83 -9.26 -9.08 -18.60
N LYS A 84 -10.09 -8.07 -18.87
CA LYS A 84 -11.51 -8.23 -19.26
C LYS A 84 -11.82 -7.33 -20.44
N CYS A 85 -12.69 -7.76 -21.34
CA CYS A 85 -13.13 -6.94 -22.46
C CYS A 85 -14.67 -6.80 -22.44
N PRO A 86 -15.21 -5.85 -21.65
CA PRO A 86 -16.65 -5.64 -21.54
C PRO A 86 -17.28 -5.37 -22.91
N GLY A 87 -18.46 -5.95 -23.15
CA GLY A 87 -19.17 -5.80 -24.43
C GLY A 87 -18.68 -6.71 -25.55
N TRP A 88 -17.49 -7.30 -25.45
CA TRP A 88 -17.00 -8.28 -26.43
C TRP A 88 -17.24 -9.73 -25.98
N THR A 89 -16.73 -10.11 -24.80
CA THR A 89 -16.80 -11.51 -24.32
C THR A 89 -16.77 -11.57 -22.78
N PRO A 90 -17.42 -12.57 -22.14
CA PRO A 90 -17.35 -12.77 -20.70
C PRO A 90 -16.01 -13.39 -20.22
N ILE A 91 -15.08 -13.70 -21.13
CA ILE A 91 -13.76 -14.26 -20.81
C ILE A 91 -12.97 -13.32 -19.89
N ILE A 92 -12.22 -13.91 -18.97
CA ILE A 92 -11.34 -13.18 -18.05
C ILE A 92 -9.98 -13.86 -18.08
N GLY A 93 -8.96 -13.16 -18.58
CA GLY A 93 -7.57 -13.59 -18.48
C GLY A 93 -7.04 -13.36 -17.08
N LYS A 94 -6.25 -14.30 -16.55
CA LYS A 94 -5.75 -14.23 -15.17
C LYS A 94 -4.29 -14.62 -15.08
N ALA A 95 -3.56 -13.96 -14.18
CA ALA A 95 -2.22 -14.37 -13.78
C ALA A 95 -1.96 -14.05 -12.32
N GLU A 96 -1.10 -14.83 -11.67
CA GLU A 96 -0.70 -14.64 -10.28
C GLU A 96 0.76 -15.05 -10.04
N GLY A 97 1.29 -14.69 -8.87
CA GLY A 97 2.60 -15.13 -8.41
C GLY A 97 3.80 -14.37 -8.99
N ARG A 98 3.58 -13.35 -9.82
CA ARG A 98 4.67 -12.57 -10.42
C ARG A 98 5.23 -11.55 -9.45
N ARG A 99 6.55 -11.32 -9.48
CA ARG A 99 7.20 -10.27 -8.68
C ARG A 99 7.19 -8.89 -9.33
N ASN A 100 6.71 -8.81 -10.58
CA ASN A 100 6.63 -7.58 -11.36
C ASN A 100 5.18 -7.41 -11.86
N PRO A 101 4.57 -6.23 -11.72
CA PRO A 101 3.18 -5.98 -12.10
C PRO A 101 2.94 -6.11 -13.62
N ALA A 102 3.83 -5.58 -14.46
CA ALA A 102 3.71 -5.67 -15.92
C ALA A 102 3.85 -7.11 -16.42
N HIS A 103 4.66 -7.94 -15.74
CA HIS A 103 4.70 -9.38 -16.04
C HIS A 103 3.40 -10.09 -15.67
N ALA A 104 2.73 -9.71 -14.58
CA ALA A 104 1.42 -10.25 -14.24
C ALA A 104 0.40 -9.88 -15.31
N GLU A 105 0.35 -8.61 -15.73
CA GLU A 105 -0.55 -8.16 -16.79
C GLU A 105 -0.30 -8.89 -18.10
N ARG A 106 0.93 -8.92 -18.60
CA ARG A 106 1.27 -9.60 -19.86
C ARG A 106 0.81 -11.05 -19.86
N ASP A 107 1.00 -11.75 -18.74
CA ASP A 107 0.59 -13.14 -18.62
C ASP A 107 -0.95 -13.28 -18.53
N ALA A 108 -1.64 -12.34 -17.90
CA ALA A 108 -3.10 -12.30 -17.92
C ALA A 108 -3.64 -11.99 -19.34
N THR A 109 -2.97 -11.14 -20.11
CA THR A 109 -3.27 -10.90 -21.53
C THR A 109 -3.07 -12.16 -22.35
N LYS A 110 -1.95 -12.87 -22.17
CA LYS A 110 -1.70 -14.16 -22.84
C LYS A 110 -2.78 -15.19 -22.51
N ASP A 111 -3.16 -15.28 -21.25
CA ASP A 111 -4.22 -16.18 -20.82
C ASP A 111 -5.58 -15.81 -21.44
N PHE A 112 -5.91 -14.52 -21.52
CA PHE A 112 -7.11 -14.04 -22.22
C PHE A 112 -7.08 -14.45 -23.70
N VAL A 113 -6.00 -14.16 -24.43
CA VAL A 113 -5.89 -14.45 -25.87
C VAL A 113 -5.96 -15.95 -26.12
N ARG A 114 -5.33 -16.77 -25.27
CA ARG A 114 -5.44 -18.22 -25.36
C ARG A 114 -6.89 -18.69 -25.21
N GLN A 115 -7.61 -18.19 -24.20
CA GLN A 115 -9.02 -18.52 -24.00
C GLN A 115 -9.90 -18.06 -25.18
N ALA A 116 -9.64 -16.88 -25.74
CA ALA A 116 -10.36 -16.36 -26.91
C ALA A 116 -10.11 -17.23 -28.17
N LEU A 117 -8.87 -17.68 -28.38
CA LEU A 117 -8.52 -18.60 -29.46
C LEU A 117 -9.19 -19.97 -29.28
N GLU A 118 -9.19 -20.51 -28.07
CA GLU A 118 -9.86 -21.78 -27.74
C GLU A 118 -11.39 -21.69 -27.92
N ALA A 119 -11.98 -20.53 -27.65
CA ALA A 119 -13.39 -20.25 -27.86
C ALA A 119 -13.76 -19.93 -29.33
N GLY A 120 -12.77 -19.87 -30.24
CA GLY A 120 -12.99 -19.52 -31.64
C GLY A 120 -13.41 -18.05 -31.87
N LEU A 121 -13.16 -17.17 -30.90
CA LEU A 121 -13.44 -15.73 -31.02
C LEU A 121 -12.38 -14.98 -31.85
N VAL A 122 -11.19 -15.58 -31.95
CA VAL A 122 -10.08 -15.08 -32.78
C VAL A 122 -9.38 -16.24 -33.48
N THR A 123 -8.68 -15.94 -34.55
CA THR A 123 -7.84 -16.84 -35.34
C THR A 123 -6.45 -16.98 -34.73
N ARG A 124 -5.67 -17.99 -35.18
CA ARG A 124 -4.27 -18.14 -34.73
C ARG A 124 -3.41 -16.96 -35.17
N GLU A 125 -3.71 -16.40 -36.33
CA GLU A 125 -3.02 -15.30 -36.98
C GLU A 125 -3.19 -14.02 -36.16
N GLU A 126 -4.41 -13.73 -35.69
CA GLU A 126 -4.69 -12.62 -34.76
C GLU A 126 -4.04 -12.85 -33.39
N ALA A 127 -4.05 -14.09 -32.89
CA ALA A 127 -3.46 -14.43 -31.59
C ALA A 127 -1.92 -14.41 -31.56
N LYS A 128 -1.27 -14.61 -32.71
CA LYS A 128 0.20 -14.80 -32.81
C LYS A 128 1.02 -13.65 -32.23
N ASN A 129 0.51 -12.42 -32.31
CA ASN A 129 1.25 -11.26 -31.80
C ASN A 129 1.26 -11.18 -30.26
N TRP A 130 0.45 -12.01 -29.59
CA TRP A 130 0.25 -11.96 -28.15
C TRP A 130 0.82 -13.18 -27.41
N LEU A 131 0.89 -14.35 -28.07
CA LEU A 131 1.33 -15.62 -27.50
C LEU A 131 2.83 -15.87 -27.67
#